data_AF-A0A0G0PVU0-F1
#
_entry.id   AF-A0A0G0PVU0-F1
#
_cell.length_a   1.000
_cell.length_b   1.000
_cell.length_c   1.000
_cell.angle_alpha   90.00
_cell.angle_beta   90.00
_cell.angle_gamma   90.00
#
_symmetry.space_group_name_H-M   'P 1'
#
loop_
_entity.id
_entity.type
_entity.pdbx_description
1 polymer ?
#
loop_
_entity_poly.entity_id
_entity_poly.type
_entity_poly.pdbx_seq_one_letter_code
_entity_poly.pdbx_strand_id
1 'polypeptide(L)'
;MLTYNRMMRKSLEKESAIKKKRADLKKIILRAVVVAGIIGVGLVAPNVLGAMKKLGMLPKKRQGEFINVSRDRLIANGFLKYVNGMLQITPNGEKYLLKETAYESLNDKKNKKWDGKWRVLIFDIPEKKKAIRERIRYILTDIGFMRLQDSVWIYPYDCEDLITLLKADLKIGKDVLYMIVEELEYDQPVQSYFGFTEK
;
A
#
# COMPACT_ATOMS: atom_id res chain seq x y z
N MET A 1 -49.91 24.27 15.97
CA MET A 1 -48.76 24.77 16.76
C MET A 1 -48.03 23.68 17.57
N LEU A 2 -48.75 22.76 18.24
CA LEU A 2 -48.15 21.70 19.10
C LEU A 2 -47.24 20.69 18.37
N THR A 3 -47.54 20.34 17.12
CA THR A 3 -46.80 19.34 16.33
C THR A 3 -45.43 19.87 15.85
N TYR A 4 -45.36 21.15 15.48
CA TYR A 4 -44.13 21.82 15.04
C TYR A 4 -43.09 21.88 16.17
N ASN A 5 -43.52 22.27 17.39
CA ASN A 5 -42.68 22.29 18.57
C ASN A 5 -42.15 20.89 18.95
N ARG A 6 -42.95 19.82 18.73
CA ARG A 6 -42.53 18.44 19.01
C ARG A 6 -41.50 17.92 17.99
N MET A 7 -41.66 18.26 16.71
CA MET A 7 -40.68 17.94 15.67
C MET A 7 -39.36 18.70 15.88
N MET A 8 -39.43 20.00 16.16
CA MET A 8 -38.26 20.82 16.47
C MET A 8 -37.53 20.32 17.71
N ARG A 9 -38.24 19.92 18.78
CA ARG A 9 -37.63 19.36 19.99
C ARG A 9 -36.91 18.03 19.70
N LYS A 10 -37.52 17.12 18.93
CA LYS A 10 -36.86 15.88 18.48
C LYS A 10 -35.64 16.16 17.59
N SER A 11 -35.69 17.18 16.73
CA SER A 11 -34.55 17.59 15.89
C SER A 11 -33.39 18.13 16.74
N LEU A 12 -33.69 19.00 17.70
CA LEU A 12 -32.72 19.58 18.63
C LEU A 12 -32.11 18.52 19.57
N GLU A 13 -32.90 17.55 20.04
CA GLU A 13 -32.42 16.41 20.81
C GLU A 13 -31.51 15.50 19.98
N LYS A 14 -31.85 15.28 18.70
CA LYS A 14 -31.03 14.49 17.77
C LYS A 14 -29.73 15.20 17.42
N GLU A 15 -29.77 16.51 17.17
CA GLU A 15 -28.58 17.34 16.97
C GLU A 15 -27.73 17.44 18.22
N SER A 16 -28.34 17.57 19.41
CA SER A 16 -27.65 17.55 20.70
C SER A 16 -27.00 16.19 20.96
N ALA A 17 -27.66 15.09 20.64
CA ALA A 17 -27.10 13.74 20.74
C ALA A 17 -25.96 13.51 19.73
N ILE A 18 -26.04 14.07 18.52
CA ILE A 18 -24.95 14.03 17.52
C ILE A 18 -23.78 14.91 17.97
N LYS A 19 -24.03 16.11 18.47
CA LYS A 19 -23.01 17.00 19.05
C LYS A 19 -22.35 16.35 20.26
N LYS A 20 -23.11 15.70 21.13
CA LYS A 20 -22.62 14.94 22.29
C LYS A 20 -21.79 13.75 21.87
N LYS A 21 -22.25 12.93 20.92
CA LYS A 21 -21.45 11.82 20.34
C LYS A 21 -20.15 12.30 19.69
N ARG A 22 -20.19 13.42 18.94
CA ARG A 22 -18.98 14.03 18.34
C ARG A 22 -18.04 14.60 19.41
N ALA A 23 -18.58 15.20 20.47
CA ALA A 23 -17.81 15.70 21.60
C ALA A 23 -17.17 14.56 22.39
N ASP A 24 -17.91 13.49 22.65
CA ASP A 24 -17.42 12.29 23.34
C ASP A 24 -16.35 11.59 22.48
N LEU A 25 -16.54 11.49 21.17
CA LEU A 25 -15.55 10.94 20.24
C LEU A 25 -14.28 11.80 20.20
N LYS A 26 -14.41 13.13 20.09
CA LYS A 26 -13.26 14.05 20.19
C LYS A 26 -12.53 13.90 21.53
N LYS A 27 -13.27 13.72 22.63
CA LYS A 27 -12.71 13.56 23.98
C LYS A 27 -12.02 12.21 24.16
N ILE A 28 -12.51 11.15 23.51
CA ILE A 28 -11.88 9.82 23.49
C ILE A 28 -10.61 9.86 22.63
N ILE A 29 -10.65 10.44 21.43
CA ILE A 29 -9.49 10.61 20.55
C ILE A 29 -8.43 11.47 21.26
N LEU A 30 -8.81 12.60 21.84
CA LEU A 30 -7.89 13.48 22.56
C LEU A 30 -7.28 12.77 23.77
N ARG A 31 -8.04 11.99 24.53
CA ARG A 31 -7.51 11.17 25.64
C ARG A 31 -6.57 10.08 25.13
N ALA A 32 -6.87 9.44 24.01
CA ALA A 32 -5.99 8.45 23.40
C ALA A 32 -4.68 9.08 22.93
N VAL A 33 -4.72 10.26 22.32
CA VAL A 33 -3.54 11.03 21.87
C VAL A 33 -2.71 11.52 23.06
N VAL A 34 -3.36 11.99 24.14
CA VAL A 34 -2.69 12.44 25.37
C VAL A 34 -2.02 11.27 26.10
N VAL A 35 -2.67 10.10 26.18
CA VAL A 35 -2.09 8.87 26.75
C VAL A 35 -0.95 8.35 25.86
N ALA A 36 -1.06 8.50 24.54
CA ALA A 36 -0.05 8.08 23.58
C ALA A 36 1.18 9.01 23.51
N GLY A 37 1.17 10.15 24.20
CA GLY A 37 2.34 11.01 24.39
C GLY A 37 3.14 11.30 23.10
N ILE A 38 2.68 12.25 22.29
CA ILE A 38 3.46 12.92 21.23
C ILE A 38 4.24 11.95 20.31
N ILE A 39 3.58 11.43 19.26
CA ILE A 39 4.20 11.00 17.98
C ILE A 39 5.23 9.82 18.03
N GLY A 40 5.61 9.27 19.20
CA GLY A 40 6.81 8.43 19.29
C GLY A 40 6.72 6.91 19.10
N VAL A 41 5.58 6.24 19.35
CA VAL A 41 5.55 4.77 19.39
C VAL A 41 4.23 4.22 18.86
N GLY A 42 4.22 3.81 17.59
CA GLY A 42 3.18 2.94 17.08
C GLY A 42 3.04 1.65 17.91
N LEU A 43 1.81 1.13 18.02
CA LEU A 43 1.47 -0.30 18.19
C LEU A 43 1.50 -0.97 19.59
N VAL A 44 0.90 -0.43 20.66
CA VAL A 44 0.84 -1.23 21.92
C VAL A 44 -0.45 -1.15 22.76
N ALA A 45 -1.62 -1.43 22.19
CA ALA A 45 -2.79 -1.78 23.04
C ALA A 45 -3.74 -2.81 22.41
N PRO A 46 -3.89 -4.01 23.01
CA PRO A 46 -4.83 -5.06 22.57
C PRO A 46 -6.28 -4.58 22.41
N ASN A 47 -6.67 -3.59 23.22
CA ASN A 47 -8.02 -3.01 23.23
C ASN A 47 -8.36 -2.23 21.95
N VAL A 48 -7.36 -1.63 21.29
CA VAL A 48 -7.54 -0.88 20.04
C VAL A 48 -7.82 -1.83 18.88
N LEU A 49 -7.05 -2.91 18.78
CA LEU A 49 -7.26 -3.97 17.78
C LEU A 49 -8.64 -4.62 17.92
N GLY A 50 -9.07 -4.86 19.18
CA GLY A 50 -10.41 -5.39 19.47
C GLY A 50 -11.55 -4.46 19.02
N ALA A 51 -11.38 -3.15 19.18
CA ALA A 51 -12.35 -2.15 18.72
C ALA A 51 -12.40 -2.05 17.18
N MET A 52 -11.25 -2.04 16.52
CA MET A 52 -11.16 -2.00 15.05
C MET A 52 -11.81 -3.24 14.40
N LYS A 53 -11.64 -4.43 15.00
CA LYS A 53 -12.31 -5.67 14.58
C LYS A 53 -13.83 -5.56 14.67
N LYS A 54 -14.37 -5.04 15.78
CA LYS A 54 -15.82 -4.87 15.96
C LYS A 54 -16.44 -3.84 15.02
N LEU A 55 -15.65 -2.86 14.57
CA LEU A 55 -16.07 -1.84 13.61
C LEU A 55 -15.97 -2.31 12.14
N GLY A 56 -15.51 -3.55 11.87
CA GLY A 56 -15.35 -4.06 10.51
C GLY A 56 -14.20 -3.41 9.73
N MET A 57 -13.29 -2.73 10.43
CA MET A 57 -12.17 -1.96 9.86
C MET A 57 -10.87 -2.79 9.78
N LEU A 58 -10.95 -4.12 10.00
CA LEU A 58 -9.82 -4.99 9.68
C LEU A 58 -9.72 -5.13 8.16
N PRO A 59 -8.50 -5.04 7.57
CA PRO A 59 -8.33 -5.23 6.14
C PRO A 59 -8.91 -6.59 5.73
N LYS A 60 -9.93 -6.58 4.85
CA LYS A 60 -10.41 -7.81 4.21
C LYS A 60 -9.26 -8.42 3.39
N LYS A 61 -9.23 -9.76 3.34
CA LYS A 61 -8.28 -10.68 2.66
C LYS A 61 -8.04 -10.45 1.15
N ARG A 62 -8.02 -9.21 0.65
CA ARG A 62 -7.96 -8.89 -0.78
C ARG A 62 -6.54 -8.97 -1.37
N GLN A 63 -5.50 -8.98 -0.54
CA GLN A 63 -4.10 -8.98 -1.01
C GLN A 63 -3.73 -10.23 -1.82
N GLY A 64 -4.36 -11.38 -1.56
CA GLY A 64 -4.07 -12.63 -2.30
C GLY A 64 -4.68 -12.68 -3.71
N GLU A 65 -5.73 -11.90 -3.99
CA GLU A 65 -6.44 -11.97 -5.28
C GLU A 65 -5.65 -11.30 -6.41
N PHE A 66 -4.98 -10.18 -6.14
CA PHE A 66 -4.25 -9.43 -7.17
C PHE A 66 -3.05 -10.22 -7.71
N ILE A 67 -2.18 -10.73 -6.83
CA ILE A 67 -0.97 -11.47 -7.24
C ILE A 67 -1.33 -12.70 -8.08
N ASN A 68 -2.46 -13.35 -7.80
CA ASN A 68 -2.94 -14.46 -8.61
C ASN A 68 -3.37 -14.00 -10.00
N VAL A 69 -4.09 -12.87 -10.11
CA VAL A 69 -4.51 -12.31 -11.41
C VAL A 69 -3.33 -11.92 -12.28
N SER A 70 -2.34 -11.20 -11.73
CA SER A 70 -1.12 -10.83 -12.46
C SER A 70 -0.36 -12.07 -12.93
N ARG A 71 -0.12 -13.03 -12.01
CA ARG A 71 0.54 -14.30 -12.36
C ARG A 71 -0.20 -15.02 -13.49
N ASP A 72 -1.50 -15.20 -13.37
CA ASP A 72 -2.29 -15.98 -14.33
C ASP A 72 -2.31 -15.30 -15.70
N ARG A 73 -2.35 -13.97 -15.75
CA ARG A 73 -2.19 -13.17 -16.97
C ARG A 73 -0.80 -13.36 -17.58
N LEU A 74 0.26 -13.27 -16.79
CA LEU A 74 1.64 -13.44 -17.26
C LEU A 74 1.89 -14.87 -17.77
N ILE A 75 1.24 -15.88 -17.17
CA ILE A 75 1.26 -17.27 -17.69
C ILE A 75 0.51 -17.35 -19.01
N ALA A 76 -0.70 -16.78 -19.09
CA ALA A 76 -1.51 -16.80 -20.32
C ALA A 76 -0.79 -16.13 -21.50
N ASN A 77 0.01 -15.08 -21.24
CA ASN A 77 0.83 -14.40 -22.25
C ASN A 77 2.20 -15.08 -22.50
N GLY A 78 2.50 -16.19 -21.82
CA GLY A 78 3.74 -16.95 -22.01
C GLY A 78 4.99 -16.29 -21.43
N PHE A 79 4.84 -15.35 -20.49
CA PHE A 79 5.96 -14.69 -19.79
C PHE A 79 6.40 -15.47 -18.55
N LEU A 80 5.47 -16.23 -17.95
CA LEU A 80 5.75 -17.12 -16.83
C LEU A 80 5.30 -18.55 -17.18
N LYS A 81 5.91 -19.53 -16.52
CA LYS A 81 5.51 -20.94 -16.59
C LYS A 81 5.77 -21.67 -15.29
N TYR A 82 5.02 -22.73 -15.04
CA TYR A 82 5.36 -23.68 -13.98
C TYR A 82 6.33 -24.74 -14.51
N VAL A 83 7.43 -24.95 -13.78
CA VAL A 83 8.40 -26.02 -14.01
C VAL A 83 8.65 -26.71 -12.67
N ASN A 84 8.33 -28.00 -12.57
CA ASN A 84 8.43 -28.79 -11.34
C ASN A 84 7.72 -28.12 -10.14
N GLY A 85 6.51 -27.59 -10.37
CA GLY A 85 5.72 -26.89 -9.35
C GLY A 85 6.23 -25.50 -8.95
N MET A 86 7.35 -25.04 -9.52
CA MET A 86 7.90 -23.71 -9.29
C MET A 86 7.57 -22.77 -10.45
N LEU A 87 7.12 -21.56 -10.11
CA LEU A 87 6.92 -20.50 -11.08
C LEU A 87 8.27 -19.97 -11.57
N GLN A 88 8.47 -19.94 -12.89
CA GLN A 88 9.71 -19.50 -13.54
C GLN A 88 9.39 -18.52 -14.66
N ILE A 89 10.29 -17.56 -14.85
CA ILE A 89 10.26 -16.65 -15.99
C ILE A 89 10.65 -17.39 -17.27
N THR A 90 10.02 -17.05 -18.39
CA THR A 90 10.39 -17.56 -19.71
C THR A 90 11.37 -16.59 -20.40
N PRO A 91 12.07 -17.01 -21.46
CA PRO A 91 12.88 -16.08 -22.25
C PRO A 91 12.08 -14.89 -22.82
N ASN A 92 10.80 -15.09 -23.12
CA ASN A 92 9.91 -13.99 -23.53
C ASN A 92 9.58 -13.08 -22.34
N GLY A 93 9.37 -13.66 -21.16
CA GLY A 93 9.19 -12.91 -19.92
C GLY A 93 10.42 -12.09 -19.54
N GLU A 94 11.63 -12.60 -19.72
CA GLU A 94 12.88 -11.85 -19.49
C GLU A 94 12.98 -10.63 -20.41
N LYS A 95 12.72 -10.82 -21.71
CA LYS A 95 12.70 -9.71 -22.68
C LYS A 95 11.63 -8.68 -22.33
N TYR A 96 10.46 -9.14 -21.92
CA TYR A 96 9.37 -8.28 -21.50
C TYR A 96 9.73 -7.51 -20.22
N LEU A 97 10.31 -8.17 -19.22
CA LEU A 97 10.80 -7.55 -18.00
C LEU A 97 11.83 -6.46 -18.29
N LEU A 98 12.83 -6.73 -19.14
CA LEU A 98 13.84 -5.74 -19.52
C LEU A 98 13.23 -4.52 -20.22
N LYS A 99 12.27 -4.76 -21.12
CA LYS A 99 11.54 -3.69 -21.81
C LYS A 99 10.74 -2.86 -20.82
N GLU A 100 10.05 -3.49 -19.90
CA GLU A 100 9.22 -2.82 -18.90
C GLU A 100 10.09 -2.01 -17.94
N THR A 101 11.18 -2.58 -17.41
CA THR A 101 12.13 -1.83 -16.58
C THR A 101 12.68 -0.64 -17.32
N ALA A 102 13.14 -0.81 -18.57
CA ALA A 102 13.65 0.32 -19.36
C ALA A 102 12.57 1.38 -19.62
N TYR A 103 11.34 0.97 -19.90
CA TYR A 103 10.21 1.88 -20.07
C TYR A 103 9.94 2.69 -18.79
N GLU A 104 10.00 2.06 -17.62
CA GLU A 104 9.86 2.75 -16.34
C GLU A 104 11.01 3.72 -16.07
N SER A 105 12.26 3.30 -16.33
CA SER A 105 13.46 4.11 -16.08
C SER A 105 13.56 5.31 -17.02
N LEU A 106 13.13 5.16 -18.28
CA LEU A 106 13.24 6.19 -19.33
C LEU A 106 12.07 7.16 -19.38
N ASN A 107 10.89 6.77 -18.89
CA ASN A 107 9.76 7.69 -18.91
C ASN A 107 9.91 8.75 -17.84
N ASP A 108 9.94 10.00 -18.29
CA ASP A 108 9.42 11.11 -17.51
C ASP A 108 8.04 10.70 -16.99
N LYS A 109 7.90 10.57 -15.67
CA LYS A 109 6.70 10.17 -14.90
C LYS A 109 5.40 10.92 -15.27
N LYS A 110 5.43 11.82 -16.25
CA LYS A 110 4.39 12.73 -16.75
C LYS A 110 3.22 12.06 -17.47
N ASN A 111 3.41 10.89 -18.08
CA ASN A 111 2.35 10.24 -18.87
C ASN A 111 1.51 9.22 -18.09
N LYS A 112 1.93 8.86 -16.87
CA LYS A 112 1.17 7.94 -16.02
C LYS A 112 0.28 8.73 -15.08
N LYS A 113 -1.02 8.42 -15.10
CA LYS A 113 -1.98 8.98 -14.16
C LYS A 113 -1.92 8.21 -12.86
N TRP A 114 -1.69 8.90 -11.75
CA TRP A 114 -1.82 8.32 -10.42
C TRP A 114 -3.30 7.99 -10.14
N ASP A 115 -3.57 6.79 -9.66
CA ASP A 115 -4.92 6.32 -9.31
C ASP A 115 -5.30 6.62 -7.85
N GLY A 116 -4.46 7.39 -7.14
CA GLY A 116 -4.65 7.73 -5.73
C GLY A 116 -4.21 6.62 -4.76
N LYS A 117 -3.49 5.58 -5.23
CA LYS A 117 -2.98 4.51 -4.35
C LYS A 117 -1.46 4.39 -4.45
N TRP A 118 -0.83 4.08 -3.34
CA TRP A 118 0.60 3.80 -3.28
C TRP A 118 0.86 2.29 -3.42
N ARG A 119 1.90 1.96 -4.18
CA ARG A 119 2.47 0.62 -4.32
C ARG A 119 3.67 0.55 -3.41
N VAL A 120 3.52 -0.16 -2.31
CA VAL A 120 4.57 -0.33 -1.31
C VAL A 120 5.15 -1.73 -1.44
N LEU A 121 6.46 -1.80 -1.62
CA LEU A 121 7.22 -3.03 -1.66
C LEU A 121 8.10 -3.11 -0.42
N ILE A 122 7.92 -4.19 0.34
CA ILE A 122 8.77 -4.50 1.49
C ILE A 122 9.44 -5.85 1.28
N PHE A 123 10.67 -5.98 1.75
CA PHE A 123 11.37 -7.25 1.67
C PHE A 123 12.12 -7.57 2.96
N ASP A 124 12.21 -8.85 3.27
CA ASP A 124 13.05 -9.37 4.34
C ASP A 124 13.93 -10.47 3.75
N ILE A 125 15.06 -10.05 3.17
CA ILE A 125 15.99 -10.94 2.50
C ILE A 125 17.14 -11.22 3.47
N PRO A 126 17.40 -12.49 3.83
CA PRO A 126 18.46 -12.87 4.76
C PRO A 126 19.84 -12.36 4.32
N GLU A 127 20.72 -12.06 5.28
CA GLU A 127 22.06 -11.50 5.00
C GLU A 127 22.94 -12.37 4.09
N LYS A 128 22.78 -13.69 4.19
CA LYS A 128 23.40 -14.65 3.26
C LYS A 128 23.06 -14.42 1.78
N LYS A 129 22.01 -13.64 1.48
CA LYS A 129 21.56 -13.26 0.13
C LYS A 129 21.80 -11.76 -0.16
N LYS A 130 22.80 -11.12 0.47
CA LYS A 130 23.13 -9.70 0.30
C LYS A 130 23.16 -9.24 -1.17
N ALA A 131 23.76 -10.02 -2.07
CA ALA A 131 23.81 -9.69 -3.50
C ALA A 131 22.42 -9.52 -4.13
N ILE A 132 21.44 -10.34 -3.73
CA ILE A 132 20.05 -10.23 -4.20
C ILE A 132 19.41 -8.95 -3.68
N ARG A 133 19.67 -8.60 -2.42
CA ARG A 133 19.16 -7.36 -1.80
C ARG A 133 19.65 -6.13 -2.55
N GLU A 134 20.96 -6.05 -2.81
CA GLU A 134 21.54 -4.92 -3.55
C GLU A 134 21.00 -4.86 -4.98
N ARG A 135 20.85 -6.02 -5.65
CA ARG A 135 20.25 -6.09 -6.98
C ARG A 135 18.82 -5.55 -7.00
N ILE A 136 17.99 -5.89 -6.02
CA ILE A 136 16.62 -5.36 -5.93
C ILE A 136 16.63 -3.85 -5.71
N ARG A 137 17.44 -3.34 -4.79
CA ARG A 137 17.54 -1.90 -4.51
C ARG A 137 17.95 -1.13 -5.77
N TYR A 138 18.91 -1.64 -6.53
CA TYR A 138 19.32 -1.07 -7.80
C TYR A 138 18.17 -1.03 -8.80
N ILE A 139 17.50 -2.17 -9.03
CA ILE A 139 16.37 -2.27 -9.96
C ILE A 139 15.23 -1.32 -9.56
N LEU A 140 14.85 -1.27 -8.29
CA LEU A 140 13.79 -0.38 -7.80
C LEU A 140 14.15 1.10 -7.96
N THR A 141 15.42 1.46 -7.73
CA THR A 141 15.91 2.83 -7.95
C THR A 141 15.82 3.19 -9.43
N ASP A 142 16.24 2.28 -10.31
CA ASP A 142 16.23 2.48 -11.76
C ASP A 142 14.80 2.69 -12.30
N ILE A 143 13.85 1.85 -11.85
CA ILE A 143 12.40 1.97 -12.15
C ILE A 143 11.78 3.25 -11.58
N GLY A 144 12.47 3.94 -10.66
CA GLY A 144 12.02 5.20 -10.07
C GLY A 144 11.15 5.06 -8.82
N PHE A 145 11.21 3.92 -8.13
CA PHE A 145 10.69 3.81 -6.76
C PHE A 145 11.45 4.74 -5.82
N MET A 146 10.74 5.31 -4.86
CA MET A 146 11.34 6.04 -3.75
C MET A 146 11.66 5.08 -2.61
N ARG A 147 12.86 5.20 -2.04
CA ARG A 147 13.26 4.47 -0.83
C ARG A 147 12.69 5.18 0.41
N LEU A 148 11.80 4.53 1.16
CA LEU A 148 11.31 5.03 2.45
C LEU A 148 12.20 4.57 3.61
N GLN A 149 12.63 3.31 3.56
CA GLN A 149 13.60 2.72 4.47
C GLN A 149 14.45 1.68 3.71
N ASP A 150 15.45 1.11 4.36
CA ASP A 150 16.39 0.16 3.75
C ASP A 150 15.74 -1.04 3.05
N SER A 151 14.55 -1.42 3.47
CA SER A 151 13.77 -2.53 2.91
C SER A 151 12.31 -2.16 2.63
N VAL A 152 12.01 -0.85 2.54
CA VAL A 152 10.67 -0.33 2.26
C VAL A 152 10.74 0.68 1.13
N TRP A 153 10.02 0.40 0.05
CA TRP A 153 10.05 1.15 -1.19
C TRP A 153 8.62 1.50 -1.60
N ILE A 154 8.44 2.67 -2.20
CA ILE A 154 7.13 3.19 -2.58
C ILE A 154 7.11 3.72 -4.00
N TYR A 155 5.99 3.53 -4.67
CA TYR A 155 5.77 3.96 -6.05
C TYR A 155 4.28 4.29 -6.28
N PRO A 156 3.93 5.30 -7.08
CA PRO A 156 2.53 5.68 -7.26
C PRO A 156 1.79 4.88 -8.34
N TYR A 157 2.51 4.36 -9.35
CA TYR A 157 1.85 3.78 -10.53
C TYR A 157 1.71 2.28 -10.44
N ASP A 158 0.76 1.72 -11.20
CA ASP A 158 0.61 0.27 -11.30
C ASP A 158 1.87 -0.36 -11.92
N CYS A 159 2.39 -1.38 -11.24
CA CYS A 159 3.58 -2.12 -11.61
C CYS A 159 3.48 -3.59 -11.19
N GLU A 160 2.25 -4.10 -11.03
CA GLU A 160 2.03 -5.46 -10.50
C GLU A 160 2.67 -6.55 -11.36
N ASP A 161 2.50 -6.49 -12.68
CA ASP A 161 3.08 -7.44 -13.63
C ASP A 161 4.62 -7.41 -13.58
N LEU A 162 5.19 -6.20 -13.48
CA LEU A 162 6.64 -5.98 -13.32
C LEU A 162 7.17 -6.63 -12.03
N ILE A 163 6.51 -6.38 -10.89
CA ILE A 163 6.92 -6.96 -9.61
C ILE A 163 6.75 -8.48 -9.59
N THR A 164 5.68 -9.01 -10.20
CA THR A 164 5.47 -10.47 -10.29
C THR A 164 6.56 -11.14 -11.12
N LEU A 165 6.98 -10.54 -12.24
CA LEU A 165 8.11 -11.01 -13.05
C LEU A 165 9.42 -10.93 -12.28
N LEU A 166 9.69 -9.81 -11.60
CA LEU A 166 10.89 -9.62 -10.79
C LEU A 166 11.01 -10.67 -9.67
N LYS A 167 9.89 -10.98 -9.01
CA LYS A 167 9.83 -12.01 -7.96
C LYS A 167 10.14 -13.41 -8.50
N ALA A 168 9.72 -13.70 -9.73
CA ALA A 168 10.02 -14.96 -10.41
C ALA A 168 11.48 -15.03 -10.87
N ASP A 169 12.01 -13.97 -11.50
CA ASP A 169 13.41 -13.87 -11.96
C ASP A 169 14.39 -14.08 -10.81
N LEU A 170 14.19 -13.34 -9.71
CA LEU A 170 15.10 -13.35 -8.57
C LEU A 170 14.85 -14.49 -7.58
N LYS A 171 13.77 -15.27 -7.77
CA LYS A 171 13.35 -16.37 -6.87
C LYS A 171 13.16 -15.91 -5.41
N ILE A 172 12.55 -14.74 -5.24
CA ILE A 172 12.33 -14.07 -3.94
C ILE A 172 10.86 -13.99 -3.55
N GLY A 173 10.00 -14.84 -4.15
CA GLY A 173 8.54 -14.75 -4.03
C GLY A 173 7.99 -14.56 -2.61
N LYS A 174 8.55 -15.25 -1.62
CA LYS A 174 8.13 -15.19 -0.20
C LYS A 174 8.88 -14.13 0.61
N ASP A 175 10.05 -13.71 0.13
CA ASP A 175 10.95 -12.77 0.81
C ASP A 175 10.55 -11.31 0.50
N VAL A 176 9.56 -11.10 -0.39
CA VAL A 176 9.06 -9.78 -0.83
C VAL A 176 7.54 -9.72 -0.75
N LEU A 177 7.01 -8.69 -0.10
CA LEU A 177 5.60 -8.38 -0.04
C LEU A 177 5.30 -7.11 -0.86
N TYR A 178 4.22 -7.16 -1.62
CA TYR A 178 3.70 -6.05 -2.41
C TYR A 178 2.34 -5.66 -1.84
N MET A 179 2.16 -4.38 -1.57
CA MET A 179 0.98 -3.82 -0.94
C MET A 179 0.47 -2.66 -1.78
N ILE A 180 -0.85 -2.61 -1.96
CA ILE A 180 -1.54 -1.44 -2.47
C ILE A 180 -2.18 -0.77 -1.27
N VAL A 181 -1.79 0.47 -0.98
CA VAL A 181 -2.30 1.25 0.15
C VAL A 181 -2.97 2.51 -0.37
N GLU A 182 -4.17 2.80 0.10
CA GLU A 182 -4.95 3.99 -0.30
C GLU A 182 -4.52 5.23 0.50
N GLU A 183 -4.03 5.02 1.72
CA GLU A 183 -3.59 6.09 2.62
C GLU A 183 -2.22 5.72 3.19
N LEU A 184 -1.33 6.72 3.25
CA LEU A 184 -0.05 6.64 3.93
C LEU A 184 0.05 7.86 4.86
N GLU A 185 0.34 7.62 6.14
CA GLU A 185 0.58 8.71 7.07
C GLU A 185 1.82 9.50 6.64
N TYR A 186 1.71 10.84 6.68
CA TYR A 186 2.79 11.75 6.32
C TYR A 186 3.36 11.52 4.91
N ASP A 187 2.49 11.41 3.90
CA ASP A 187 2.87 11.15 2.51
C ASP A 187 3.29 12.41 1.74
N GLN A 188 3.26 13.60 2.34
CA GLN A 188 3.62 14.86 1.67
C GLN A 188 5.03 14.85 1.04
N PRO A 189 6.08 14.31 1.71
CA PRO A 189 7.40 14.18 1.09
C PRO A 189 7.39 13.20 -0.09
N VAL A 190 6.57 12.15 -0.02
CA VAL A 190 6.44 11.16 -1.08
C VAL A 190 5.73 11.80 -2.29
N GLN A 191 4.62 12.49 -2.06
CA GLN A 191 3.92 13.26 -3.08
C GLN A 191 4.86 14.27 -3.77
N SER A 192 5.66 15.00 -2.98
CA SER A 192 6.64 15.95 -3.51
C SER A 192 7.74 15.27 -4.33
N TYR A 193 8.25 14.13 -3.89
CA TYR A 193 9.24 13.34 -4.63
C TYR A 193 8.72 12.90 -6.01
N PHE A 194 7.43 12.57 -6.11
CA PHE A 194 6.78 12.19 -7.37
C PHE A 194 6.17 13.37 -8.15
N GLY A 195 6.25 14.59 -7.61
CA GLY A 195 5.77 15.81 -8.27
C GLY A 195 4.25 15.98 -8.25
N PHE A 196 3.55 15.46 -7.24
CA PHE A 196 2.09 15.59 -7.08
C PHE A 196 1.65 16.83 -6.31
N THR A 197 2.57 17.53 -5.66
CA THR A 197 2.25 18.80 -5.00
C THR A 197 2.13 19.92 -6.04
N GLU A 198 0.95 20.56 -6.08
CA GLU A 198 0.78 21.85 -6.75
C GLU A 198 1.70 22.89 -6.09
N LYS A 199 2.30 23.75 -6.91
CA LYS A 199 3.12 24.89 -6.47
C LYS A 199 2.29 25.94 -5.73
#